data_AF-A0A960IBF2-F1
#
_entry.id   AF-A0A960IBF2-F1
#
_cell.length_a   1.000
_cell.length_b   1.000
_cell.length_c   1.000
_cell.angle_alpha   90.00
_cell.angle_beta   90.00
_cell.angle_gamma   90.00
#
_symmetry.space_group_name_H-M   'P 1'
#
loop_
_entity.id
_entity.type
_entity.pdbx_description
1 polymer ?
#
loop_
_entity_poly.entity_id
_entity_poly.type
_entity_poly.pdbx_seq_one_letter_code
_entity_poly.pdbx_strand_id
1 'polypeptide(L)' 'MKDSDTDQAKGRVKQAAGDLTGDDDMKREGKLDEMKGKAKDGLDKAADKLRDAMRSDDR' A
#
# COMPACT_ATOMS: atom_id res chain seq x y z
N MET A 1 34.23 28.82 -11.06
CA MET A 1 32.79 28.64 -11.35
C MET A 1 32.64 27.33 -12.12
N LYS A 2 32.58 26.18 -11.44
CA LYS A 2 32.40 24.86 -12.10
C LYS A 2 31.60 23.85 -11.28
N ASP A 3 30.96 24.30 -10.20
CA ASP A 3 30.31 23.43 -9.22
C ASP A 3 28.77 23.53 -9.28
N SER A 4 28.19 24.70 -9.60
CA SER A 4 26.74 24.89 -9.55
C SER A 4 25.93 24.10 -10.60
N ASP A 5 26.43 23.95 -11.82
CA ASP A 5 25.70 23.23 -12.89
C ASP A 5 25.69 21.71 -12.68
N THR A 6 26.81 21.17 -12.18
CA THR A 6 26.95 19.74 -11.92
C THR A 6 26.06 19.31 -10.75
N ASP A 7 25.98 20.12 -9.69
CA ASP A 7 25.10 19.85 -8.55
C ASP A 7 23.61 19.91 -8.92
N GLN A 8 23.20 20.85 -9.77
CA GLN A 8 21.82 20.90 -10.26
C GLN A 8 21.47 19.67 -11.12
N ALA A 9 22.36 19.26 -12.01
CA ALA A 9 22.14 18.09 -12.86
C ALA A 9 22.04 16.81 -12.01
N LYS A 10 22.95 16.64 -11.04
CA LYS A 10 22.97 15.49 -10.14
C LYS A 10 21.75 15.46 -9.23
N GLY A 11 21.29 16.62 -8.74
CA GLY A 11 20.07 16.76 -7.95
C GLY A 11 18.83 16.30 -8.72
N ARG A 12 18.67 16.75 -9.98
CA ARG A 12 17.55 16.34 -10.83
C ARG A 12 17.53 14.84 -11.12
N VAL A 13 18.69 14.23 -11.37
CA VAL A 13 18.81 12.78 -11.56
C VAL A 13 18.43 12.02 -10.29
N LYS A 14 18.87 12.51 -9.12
CA LYS A 14 18.57 11.88 -7.82
C LYS A 14 17.09 11.99 -7.44
N GLN A 15 16.45 13.13 -7.74
CA GLN A 15 15.01 13.30 -7.56
C GLN A 15 14.23 12.39 -8.52
N ALA A 16 14.58 12.36 -9.81
CA ALA A 16 13.91 11.50 -10.77
C ALA A 16 14.05 10.01 -10.42
N ALA A 17 15.24 9.58 -9.98
CA ALA A 17 15.45 8.21 -9.51
C ALA A 17 14.73 7.92 -8.18
N GLY A 18 14.66 8.89 -7.28
CA GLY A 18 13.92 8.79 -6.02
C GLY A 18 12.41 8.70 -6.22
N ASP A 19 11.85 9.51 -7.12
CA ASP A 19 10.44 9.45 -7.51
C ASP A 19 10.15 8.14 -8.26
N LEU A 20 10.99 7.71 -9.21
CA LEU A 20 10.77 6.44 -9.92
C LEU A 20 10.88 5.22 -9.00
N THR A 21 11.85 5.19 -8.08
CA THR A 21 12.05 4.02 -7.20
C THR A 21 11.11 4.06 -6.00
N GLY A 22 10.90 5.25 -5.42
CA GLY A 22 10.07 5.45 -4.24
C GLY A 22 8.57 5.40 -4.51
N ASP A 23 8.11 5.88 -5.68
CA ASP A 23 6.68 5.89 -6.02
C ASP A 23 6.18 4.50 -6.45
N ASP A 24 7.04 3.67 -7.08
CA ASP A 24 6.71 2.28 -7.41
C ASP A 24 6.59 1.40 -6.15
N ASP A 25 7.52 1.51 -5.20
CA ASP A 25 7.46 0.79 -3.93
C ASP A 25 6.26 1.26 -3.08
N MET A 26 6.04 2.58 -2.98
CA MET A 26 4.95 3.16 -2.19
C MET A 26 3.56 2.89 -2.82
N LYS A 27 3.45 2.83 -4.16
CA LYS A 27 2.23 2.34 -4.83
C LYS A 27 1.99 0.86 -4.60
N ARG A 28 3.04 0.04 -4.55
CA ARG A 28 2.91 -1.40 -4.29
C ARG A 28 2.42 -1.66 -2.88
N GLU A 29 3.01 -1.00 -1.88
CA GLU A 29 2.58 -1.11 -0.49
C GLU A 29 1.15 -0.60 -0.30
N GLY A 30 0.82 0.60 -0.80
CA GLY A 30 -0.53 1.16 -0.66
C GLY A 30 -1.62 0.29 -1.28
N LYS A 31 -1.34 -0.31 -2.45
CA LYS A 31 -2.30 -1.19 -3.14
C LYS A 31 -2.44 -2.55 -2.46
N LEU A 32 -1.35 -3.10 -1.93
CA LEU A 32 -1.37 -4.33 -1.11
C LEU A 32 -2.10 -4.12 0.21
N ASP A 33 -1.91 -2.98 0.86
CA ASP A 33 -2.53 -2.67 2.14
C ASP A 33 -4.04 -2.41 1.96
N GLU A 34 -4.45 -1.73 0.88
CA GLU A 34 -5.86 -1.56 0.53
C GLU A 34 -6.53 -2.90 0.19
N MET A 35 -5.85 -3.79 -0.54
CA MET A 35 -6.35 -5.14 -0.83
C MET A 35 -6.45 -5.99 0.44
N LYS A 36 -5.45 -5.91 1.32
CA LYS A 36 -5.43 -6.65 2.59
C LYS A 36 -6.52 -6.16 3.54
N GLY A 37 -6.77 -4.86 3.58
CA GLY A 37 -7.87 -4.24 4.33
C GLY A 37 -9.24 -4.72 3.85
N LYS A 38 -9.49 -4.67 2.53
CA LYS A 38 -10.75 -5.16 1.94
C LYS A 38 -10.96 -6.67 2.14
N ALA A 39 -9.89 -7.46 2.04
CA ALA A 39 -9.96 -8.90 2.25
C ALA A 39 -10.29 -9.26 3.72
N LYS A 40 -9.68 -8.56 4.69
CA LYS A 40 -10.00 -8.73 6.12
C LYS A 40 -11.46 -8.38 6.41
N ASP A 41 -11.94 -7.24 5.93
CA ASP A 41 -13.30 -6.76 6.19
C ASP A 41 -14.38 -7.73 5.62
N GLY A 42 -14.09 -8.35 4.47
CA GLY A 42 -14.94 -9.40 3.90
C GLY A 42 -14.91 -10.71 4.69
N LEU A 43 -13.73 -11.11 5.16
CA LEU A 43 -13.53 -12.30 5.99
C LEU A 43 -14.21 -12.18 7.36
N ASP A 44 -14.07 -11.04 8.03
CA ASP A 44 -14.71 -10.78 9.33
C ASP A 44 -16.25 -10.83 9.19
N LYS A 45 -16.83 -10.19 8.16
CA LYS A 45 -18.29 -10.26 7.92
C LYS A 45 -18.78 -11.67 7.60
N ALA A 46 -18.00 -12.46 6.88
CA ALA A 46 -18.34 -13.86 6.57
C ALA A 46 -18.27 -14.73 7.83
N ALA A 47 -17.22 -14.55 8.65
CA ALA A 47 -17.04 -15.24 9.91
C ALA A 47 -18.16 -14.91 10.90
N ASP A 48 -18.54 -13.63 11.03
CA ASP A 48 -19.64 -13.21 11.91
C ASP A 48 -20.97 -13.85 11.49
N LYS A 49 -21.31 -13.86 10.19
CA LYS A 49 -22.53 -14.52 9.70
C LYS A 49 -22.55 -16.02 9.98
N LEU A 50 -21.42 -16.70 9.82
CA LEU A 50 -21.31 -18.13 10.14
C LEU A 50 -21.50 -18.37 11.63
N ARG A 51 -20.90 -17.53 12.46
CA ARG A 51 -21.00 -17.62 13.93
C ARG A 51 -22.43 -17.37 14.41
N ASP A 52 -23.13 -16.43 13.80
CA ASP A 52 -24.51 -16.07 14.14
C ASP A 52 -25.51 -17.16 13.68
N ALA A 53 -25.29 -17.73 12.50
CA ALA A 53 -26.07 -18.87 12.01
C ALA A 53 -25.89 -20.11 12.91
N MET A 54 -24.65 -20.41 13.31
CA MET A 54 -24.34 -21.53 14.20
C MET A 54 -24.89 -21.33 15.62
N ARG A 55 -25.00 -20.08 16.09
CA ARG A 55 -25.61 -19.76 17.40
C ARG A 55 -27.13 -19.83 17.39
N SER A 56 -27.75 -19.65 16.22
CA SER A 56 -29.20 -19.67 16.07
C SER A 56 -29.77 -21.09 15.98
N ASP A 57 -28.94 -22.09 15.66
CA ASP A 57 -29.32 -23.51 15.54
C ASP A 57 -29.32 -24.26 16.90
N ASP A 58 -28.68 -23.69 17.94
CA ASP A 58 -28.54 -24.30 19.29
C ASP A 58 -29.66 -23.91 20.27
N ARG A 59 -30.74 -23.24 19.80
CA ARG A 59 -31.87 -22.77 20.63
C ARG A 59 -33.20 -23.29 20.12
#